data_AF-A0A1M5YD53-F1
#
_entry.id   AF-A0A1M5YD53-F1
#
_cell.length_a   1.000
_cell.length_b   1.000
_cell.length_c   1.000
_cell.angle_alpha   90.00
_cell.angle_beta   90.00
_cell.angle_gamma   90.00
#
_symmetry.space_group_name_H-M   'P 1'
#
loop_
_entity.id
_entity.type
_entity.pdbx_description
1 polymer ?
#
loop_
_entity_poly.entity_id
_entity_poly.type
_entity_poly.pdbx_seq_one_letter_code
_entity_poly.pdbx_strand_id
1 'polypeptide(L)'
;TVTAAANGCTSAASTAAVINAQPATPAVPTLSAVTQPTCLTAEGSFTISNYSASNTYAVSPSTGVTQSGDTVTAPAGSYTVTAAANGCTSAASTAAVINAQPATPAVPTLSAVIQPTCLTAEGSFTISNYSASNTYTVSPSAGVTQSGDTVTAPAGSYTVTASANGCTSAASTAAVINAQPATPAVPTLSAVIQPTCLTATGSFTISNYNASNTYAVSPSTGVTQSGDTVTAPAGSYTVTASANGCTSAASSAAVINAQPATPAVPTLSAVTQPTCLTAEGSFTISNYSASNTYAVSPSAGVTQSGDTVTAPAGSYTVTAAANGCTSAASTAAVINAQPATPAVPTLSAVTQPTCLTATGSFTISNYSASNTYAVSPSTGVTQSGDTVTAPAGSYTVTAAANGCTSAAST
;
A
#
# COMPACT_ATOMS: atom_id res chain seq x y z
N THR A 1 8.60 29.22 120.42
CA THR A 1 8.11 28.43 121.58
C THR A 1 7.13 29.28 122.35
N VAL A 2 6.18 28.67 123.06
CA VAL A 2 5.26 29.38 123.97
C VAL A 2 5.22 28.65 125.31
N THR A 3 5.17 29.39 126.42
CA THR A 3 4.96 28.90 127.79
C THR A 3 3.70 29.51 128.36
N ALA A 4 2.93 28.75 129.14
CA ALA A 4 1.80 29.29 129.91
C ALA A 4 2.17 29.33 131.40
N ALA A 5 1.71 30.38 132.10
CA ALA A 5 1.94 30.56 133.53
C ALA A 5 0.61 30.72 134.26
N ALA A 6 0.40 29.97 135.35
CA ALA A 6 -0.76 30.12 136.22
C ALA A 6 -0.36 29.82 137.68
N ASN A 7 -0.82 30.65 138.62
CA ASN A 7 -0.61 30.50 140.08
C ASN A 7 0.84 30.18 140.50
N GLY A 8 1.81 30.87 139.89
CA GLY A 8 3.23 30.73 140.25
C GLY A 8 3.95 29.52 139.64
N CYS A 9 3.27 28.70 138.84
CA CYS A 9 3.90 27.61 138.09
C CYS A 9 3.92 27.94 136.58
N THR A 10 5.11 27.88 135.97
CA THR A 10 5.32 27.99 134.52
C THR A 10 5.42 26.60 133.89
N SER A 11 4.67 26.37 132.82
CA SER A 11 4.81 25.13 132.04
C SER A 11 6.21 25.06 131.42
N ALA A 12 6.70 23.83 131.16
CA ALA A 12 7.86 23.65 130.29
C ALA A 12 7.61 24.36 128.95
N ALA A 13 8.65 25.02 128.40
CA ALA A 13 8.55 25.64 127.09
C ALA A 13 8.15 24.60 126.05
N SER A 14 7.19 24.96 125.18
CA SER A 14 6.90 24.12 124.02
C SER A 14 8.20 23.87 123.25
N THR A 15 8.34 22.74 122.56
CA THR A 15 9.44 22.55 121.62
C THR A 15 9.44 23.68 120.58
N ALA A 16 10.63 24.07 120.11
CA ALA A 16 10.77 25.12 119.10
C ALA A 16 10.04 24.71 117.83
N ALA A 17 9.08 25.52 117.39
CA ALA A 17 8.54 25.41 116.04
C ALA A 17 9.67 25.81 115.08
N VAL A 18 10.17 24.84 114.31
CA VAL A 18 11.17 25.08 113.28
C VAL A 18 10.42 25.40 112.00
N ILE A 19 10.57 26.65 111.53
CA ILE A 19 10.21 27.01 110.16
C ILE A 19 11.44 26.75 109.32
N ASN A 20 11.38 25.73 108.47
CA ASN A 20 12.46 25.44 107.55
C ASN A 20 12.59 26.57 106.51
N ALA A 21 13.80 26.79 106.01
CA ALA A 21 14.01 27.65 104.86
C ALA A 21 13.18 27.14 103.68
N GLN A 22 12.64 28.07 102.88
CA GLN A 22 11.90 27.71 101.68
C GLN A 22 12.79 26.83 100.79
N PRO A 23 12.30 25.67 100.30
CA PRO A 23 13.02 24.87 99.32
C PRO A 23 13.38 25.69 98.08
N ALA A 24 14.53 25.39 97.47
CA ALA A 24 14.93 26.05 96.24
C ALA A 24 13.99 25.67 95.10
N THR A 25 13.43 26.68 94.42
CA THR A 25 12.65 26.46 93.20
C THR A 25 13.55 25.92 92.09
N PRO A 26 13.17 24.84 91.39
CA PRO A 26 13.93 24.35 90.23
C PRO A 26 14.15 25.43 89.16
N ALA A 27 15.26 25.34 88.44
CA ALA A 27 15.50 26.18 87.27
C ALA A 27 14.44 25.92 86.18
N VAL A 28 14.11 26.95 85.40
CA VAL A 28 13.20 26.83 84.25
C VAL A 28 13.80 25.83 83.24
N PRO A 29 13.04 24.83 82.77
CA PRO A 29 13.54 23.89 81.76
C PRO A 29 13.95 24.59 80.46
N THR A 30 15.06 24.16 79.86
CA THR A 30 15.55 24.67 78.57
C THR A 30 15.40 23.61 77.49
N LEU A 31 14.49 23.84 76.54
CA LEU A 31 14.19 22.89 75.47
C LEU A 31 15.15 23.09 74.27
N SER A 32 15.65 22.01 73.70
CA SER A 32 16.53 22.02 72.54
C SER A 32 16.32 20.79 71.64
N ALA A 33 17.10 20.67 70.56
CA ALA A 33 17.10 19.54 69.63
C ALA A 33 15.72 19.12 69.11
N VAL A 34 14.91 20.09 68.67
CA VAL A 34 13.59 19.82 68.13
C VAL A 34 13.71 19.04 66.81
N THR A 35 13.28 17.79 66.83
CA THR A 35 13.17 16.92 65.65
C THR A 35 11.73 16.90 65.20
N GLN A 36 11.50 17.28 63.94
CA GLN A 36 10.15 17.34 63.38
C GLN A 36 9.70 15.95 62.88
N PRO A 37 8.38 15.70 62.84
CA PRO A 37 7.84 14.50 62.23
C PRO A 37 8.29 14.35 60.77
N THR A 38 8.37 13.10 60.30
CA THR A 38 8.68 12.78 58.90
C THR A 38 7.50 12.09 58.23
N CYS A 39 7.59 11.81 56.94
CA CYS A 39 6.54 11.09 56.20
C CYS A 39 6.23 9.70 56.79
N LEU A 40 7.16 9.11 57.54
CA LEU A 40 7.02 7.80 58.16
C LEU A 40 6.87 7.84 59.69
N THR A 41 7.05 9.01 60.30
CA THR A 41 6.99 9.19 61.76
C THR A 41 6.05 10.33 62.10
N ALA A 42 4.96 10.02 62.81
CA ALA A 42 3.89 11.00 63.09
C ALA A 42 4.23 11.95 64.25
N GLU A 43 5.17 11.55 65.11
CA GLU A 43 5.58 12.31 66.29
C GLU A 43 6.92 13.02 66.04
N GLY A 44 7.09 14.17 66.67
CA GLY A 44 8.38 14.84 66.79
C GLY A 44 8.96 14.62 68.18
N SER A 45 10.13 15.20 68.42
CA SER A 45 10.76 15.15 69.74
C SER A 45 11.52 16.42 70.07
N PHE A 46 11.78 16.63 71.36
CA PHE A 46 12.71 17.65 71.85
C PHE A 46 13.37 17.17 73.14
N THR A 47 14.49 17.78 73.52
CA THR A 47 15.27 17.42 74.71
C THR A 47 15.22 18.53 75.76
N ILE A 48 15.11 18.16 77.03
CA ILE A 48 15.25 19.05 78.18
C ILE A 48 16.75 19.15 78.52
N SER A 49 17.42 20.20 78.05
CA SER A 49 18.88 20.31 78.09
C SER A 49 19.45 20.40 79.52
N ASN A 50 18.67 20.92 80.46
CA ASN A 50 18.99 21.01 81.89
C ASN A 50 18.22 19.96 82.71
N TYR A 51 18.01 18.78 82.15
CA TYR A 51 17.36 17.67 82.84
C TYR A 51 18.12 17.25 84.12
N SER A 52 17.37 16.99 85.19
CA SER A 52 17.89 16.40 86.42
C SER A 52 16.93 15.31 86.91
N ALA A 53 17.45 14.12 87.20
CA ALA A 53 16.67 13.01 87.74
C ALA A 53 16.08 13.28 89.14
N SER A 54 16.55 14.33 89.83
CA SER A 54 15.99 14.78 91.11
C SER A 54 14.69 15.57 90.97
N ASN A 55 14.33 15.98 89.75
CA ASN A 55 13.16 16.79 89.46
C ASN A 55 12.10 15.94 88.76
N THR A 56 10.84 16.29 88.98
CA THR A 56 9.72 15.79 88.17
C THR A 56 9.38 16.82 87.10
N TYR A 57 9.15 16.40 85.87
CA TYR A 57 8.84 17.28 84.75
C TYR A 57 7.40 17.08 84.30
N ALA A 58 6.70 18.19 84.04
CA ALA A 58 5.34 18.16 83.51
C ALA A 58 5.32 18.89 82.16
N VAL A 59 4.90 18.18 81.11
CA VAL A 59 4.72 18.72 79.76
C VAL A 59 3.27 19.15 79.60
N SER A 60 3.05 20.37 79.11
CA SER A 60 1.73 20.91 78.82
C SER A 60 1.63 21.37 77.36
N PRO A 61 0.66 20.87 76.58
CA PRO A 61 -0.32 19.84 76.94
C PRO A 61 0.32 18.44 77.10
N SER A 62 -0.32 17.52 77.84
CA SER A 62 0.21 16.19 78.15
C SER A 62 -0.35 15.04 77.30
N THR A 63 -1.40 15.29 76.50
CA THR A 63 -2.05 14.25 75.70
C THR A 63 -1.12 13.73 74.60
N GLY A 64 -0.93 12.40 74.56
CA GLY A 64 -0.08 11.75 73.56
C GLY A 64 1.42 12.03 73.74
N VAL A 65 1.82 12.63 74.85
CA VAL A 65 3.23 12.91 75.16
C VAL A 65 3.84 11.69 75.86
N THR A 66 5.00 11.26 75.39
CA THR A 66 5.84 10.28 76.08
C THR A 66 7.15 10.95 76.47
N GLN A 67 7.51 10.89 77.75
CA GLN A 67 8.81 11.36 78.24
C GLN A 67 9.65 10.18 78.72
N SER A 68 10.88 10.09 78.22
CA SER A 68 11.88 9.11 78.66
C SER A 68 13.18 9.84 78.97
N GLY A 69 13.47 10.02 80.26
CA GLY A 69 14.59 10.83 80.72
C GLY A 69 14.43 12.30 80.30
N ASP A 70 15.43 12.82 79.60
CA ASP A 70 15.47 14.19 79.09
C ASP A 70 14.69 14.37 77.78
N THR A 71 14.33 13.28 77.10
CA THR A 71 13.72 13.31 75.78
C THR A 71 12.20 13.22 75.89
N VAL A 72 11.51 14.10 75.17
CA VAL A 72 10.06 14.13 75.05
C VAL A 72 9.69 13.87 73.60
N THR A 73 8.84 12.87 73.35
CA THR A 73 8.18 12.65 72.06
C THR A 73 6.71 13.03 72.18
N ALA A 74 6.17 13.68 71.16
CA ALA A 74 4.81 14.15 71.17
C ALA A 74 4.26 14.36 69.75
N PRO A 75 2.93 14.35 69.57
CA PRO A 75 2.29 14.72 68.31
C PRO A 75 2.50 16.22 67.99
N ALA A 76 1.92 16.67 66.89
CA ALA A 76 1.97 18.07 66.50
C ALA A 76 1.33 18.99 67.55
N GLY A 77 2.05 20.05 67.93
CA GLY A 77 1.62 20.96 68.97
C GLY A 77 2.72 21.91 69.44
N SER A 78 2.35 22.79 70.37
CA SER A 78 3.26 23.70 71.06
C SER A 78 3.34 23.30 72.53
N TYR A 79 4.52 22.87 72.97
CA TYR A 79 4.73 22.24 74.27
C TYR A 79 5.60 23.08 75.17
N THR A 80 5.16 23.26 76.42
CA THR A 80 5.96 23.88 77.48
C THR A 80 6.23 22.86 78.57
N VAL A 81 7.33 23.01 79.30
CA VAL A 81 7.71 22.11 80.39
C VAL A 81 7.94 22.91 81.66
N THR A 82 7.42 22.41 82.78
CA THR A 82 7.78 22.87 84.14
C THR A 82 8.55 21.77 84.86
N ALA A 83 9.41 22.16 85.81
CA ALA A 83 10.10 21.25 86.71
C ALA A 83 9.60 21.47 88.14
N ALA A 84 9.36 20.37 88.88
CA ALA A 84 8.94 20.40 90.27
C ALA A 84 9.87 19.55 91.15
N ALA A 85 10.26 20.13 92.30
CA ALA A 85 11.02 19.47 93.34
C ALA A 85 10.67 20.06 94.71
N ASN A 86 10.59 19.22 95.74
CA ASN A 86 10.34 19.63 97.13
C ASN A 86 9.11 20.55 97.32
N GLY A 87 8.06 20.38 96.51
CA GLY A 87 6.84 21.19 96.55
C GLY A 87 6.90 22.54 95.84
N CYS A 88 8.03 22.91 95.24
CA CYS A 88 8.17 24.12 94.41
C CYS A 88 8.10 23.76 92.92
N THR A 89 7.48 24.62 92.10
CA THR A 89 7.38 24.46 90.64
C THR A 89 8.04 25.66 89.94
N SER A 90 8.83 25.40 88.90
CA SER A 90 9.45 26.44 88.08
C SER A 90 8.42 27.21 87.24
N ALA A 91 8.82 28.34 86.66
CA ALA A 91 8.08 28.88 85.52
C ALA A 91 8.14 27.92 84.33
N ALA A 92 7.20 28.05 83.39
CA ALA A 92 7.18 27.27 82.16
C ALA A 92 8.35 27.66 81.24
N SER A 93 8.90 26.67 80.54
CA SER A 93 9.88 26.90 79.49
C SER A 93 9.32 27.75 78.35
N THR A 94 10.19 28.31 77.50
CA THR A 94 9.81 28.66 76.14
C THR A 94 9.29 27.42 75.41
N ALA A 95 8.29 27.60 74.55
CA ALA A 95 7.62 26.48 73.91
C ALA A 95 8.49 25.84 72.82
N ALA A 96 8.51 24.51 72.77
CA ALA A 96 8.98 23.75 71.61
C ALA A 96 7.78 23.48 70.69
N VAL A 97 7.94 23.76 69.40
CA VAL A 97 6.90 23.55 68.40
C VAL A 97 7.21 22.31 67.58
N ILE A 98 6.30 21.34 67.63
CA ILE A 98 6.28 20.17 66.76
C ILE A 98 5.23 20.43 65.67
N ASN A 99 5.67 20.44 64.42
CA ASN A 99 4.81 20.66 63.26
C ASN A 99 3.90 19.46 63.01
N ALA A 100 2.83 19.66 62.23
CA ALA A 100 2.06 18.56 61.70
C ALA A 100 2.93 17.65 60.83
N GLN A 101 2.65 16.34 60.88
CA GLN A 101 3.25 15.39 59.97
C GLN A 101 3.03 15.85 58.53
N PRO A 102 4.08 15.94 57.69
CA PRO A 102 3.91 16.29 56.29
C PRO A 102 2.97 15.30 55.59
N ALA A 103 1.98 15.82 54.86
CA ALA A 103 1.02 15.00 54.14
C ALA A 103 1.69 14.31 52.94
N THR A 104 1.55 13.00 52.84
CA THR A 104 1.99 12.26 51.65
C THR A 104 1.00 12.50 50.51
N PRO A 105 1.46 12.91 49.31
CA PRO A 105 0.58 13.07 48.16
C PRO A 105 -0.20 11.79 47.82
N ALA A 106 -1.40 11.94 47.26
CA ALA A 106 -2.13 10.82 46.69
C ALA A 106 -1.35 10.19 45.53
N VAL A 107 -1.54 8.87 45.33
CA VAL A 107 -0.96 8.17 44.18
C VAL A 107 -1.47 8.80 42.88
N PRO A 108 -0.60 9.14 41.91
CA PRO A 108 -1.05 9.68 40.62
C PRO A 108 -1.98 8.70 39.89
N THR A 109 -3.08 9.21 39.37
CA THR A 109 -4.01 8.47 38.50
C THR A 109 -3.78 8.90 37.06
N LEU A 110 -3.52 7.97 36.17
CA LEU A 110 -3.20 8.26 34.77
C LEU A 110 -4.43 8.09 33.87
N SER A 111 -4.57 8.94 32.85
CA SER A 111 -5.58 8.79 31.81
C SER A 111 -5.33 7.57 30.93
N ALA A 112 -6.30 7.26 30.05
CA ALA A 112 -6.03 6.37 28.93
C ALA A 112 -4.84 6.89 28.08
N VAL A 113 -4.02 5.97 27.59
CA VAL A 113 -2.85 6.28 26.76
C VAL A 113 -3.29 6.56 25.33
N ILE A 114 -2.85 7.70 24.79
CA ILE A 114 -2.89 7.98 23.35
C ILE A 114 -1.63 7.36 22.75
N GLN A 115 -1.83 6.34 21.90
CA GLN A 115 -0.71 5.60 21.31
C GLN A 115 -0.08 6.36 20.15
N PRO A 116 1.21 6.10 19.85
CA PRO A 116 1.87 6.55 18.64
C PRO A 116 1.07 6.21 17.37
N THR A 117 1.24 7.02 16.34
CA THR A 117 0.66 6.80 15.01
C THR A 117 1.77 6.67 13.97
N CYS A 118 1.40 6.37 12.73
CA CYS A 118 2.37 6.32 11.62
C CYS A 118 3.13 7.64 11.40
N LEU A 119 2.59 8.76 11.87
CA LEU A 119 3.18 10.10 11.74
C LEU A 119 3.70 10.67 13.06
N THR A 120 3.38 10.05 14.20
CA THR A 120 3.76 10.51 15.54
C THR A 120 4.44 9.39 16.30
N ALA A 121 5.74 9.54 16.59
CA ALA A 121 6.56 8.49 17.20
C ALA A 121 6.30 8.28 18.70
N GLU A 122 5.82 9.31 19.39
CA GLU A 122 5.58 9.31 20.83
C GLU A 122 4.10 9.12 21.14
N GLY A 123 3.83 8.50 22.29
CA GLY A 123 2.51 8.45 22.89
C GLY A 123 2.37 9.49 24.00
N SER A 124 1.16 9.63 24.53
CA SER A 124 0.90 10.54 25.65
C SER A 124 -0.15 10.02 26.61
N PHE A 125 -0.10 10.55 27.83
CA PHE A 125 -1.14 10.40 28.85
C PHE A 125 -1.13 11.62 29.77
N THR A 126 -2.19 11.82 30.53
CA THR A 126 -2.27 12.89 31.53
C THR A 126 -2.38 12.34 32.95
N ILE A 127 -1.92 13.11 33.92
CA ILE A 127 -2.09 12.84 35.34
C ILE A 127 -3.43 13.44 35.78
N SER A 128 -4.48 12.63 35.87
CA SER A 128 -5.86 13.10 36.07
C SER A 128 -6.10 13.78 37.42
N ASN A 129 -5.29 13.48 38.44
CA ASN A 129 -5.33 14.13 39.76
C ASN A 129 -4.16 15.11 39.95
N TYR A 130 -3.71 15.76 38.86
CA TYR A 130 -2.62 16.71 38.90
C TYR A 130 -2.89 17.87 39.86
N SER A 131 -1.82 18.35 40.51
CA SER A 131 -1.81 19.51 41.38
C SER A 131 -0.49 20.24 41.22
N ALA A 132 -0.52 21.55 40.96
CA ALA A 132 0.66 22.38 40.82
C ALA A 132 1.49 22.51 42.11
N SER A 133 0.93 22.11 43.27
CA SER A 133 1.67 22.07 44.55
C SER A 133 2.61 20.87 44.67
N ASN A 134 2.48 19.87 43.79
CA ASN A 134 3.25 18.64 43.83
C ASN A 134 4.28 18.65 42.70
N THR A 135 5.43 18.03 42.95
CA THR A 135 6.39 17.67 41.90
C THR A 135 6.13 16.24 41.46
N TYR A 136 6.00 16.02 40.16
CA TYR A 136 5.79 14.67 39.60
C TYR A 136 7.09 14.13 39.02
N THR A 137 7.30 12.83 39.15
CA THR A 137 8.47 12.16 38.56
C THR A 137 7.99 10.95 37.78
N VAL A 138 8.31 10.94 36.48
CA VAL A 138 8.02 9.82 35.57
C VAL A 138 9.24 8.89 35.53
N SER A 139 8.99 7.59 35.69
CA SER A 139 10.01 6.55 35.62
C SER A 139 9.61 5.46 34.62
N PRO A 140 10.49 5.12 33.65
CA PRO A 140 11.79 5.75 33.36
C PRO A 140 11.65 7.17 32.80
N SER A 141 12.71 7.99 32.88
CA SER A 141 12.69 9.41 32.46
C SER A 141 13.33 9.69 31.09
N ALA A 142 13.99 8.70 30.48
CA ALA A 142 14.68 8.89 29.21
C ALA A 142 13.68 9.18 28.08
N GLY A 143 13.89 10.31 27.38
CA GLY A 143 13.01 10.75 26.28
C GLY A 143 11.62 11.23 26.73
N VAL A 144 11.37 11.34 28.03
CA VAL A 144 10.09 11.83 28.56
C VAL A 144 10.08 13.36 28.55
N THR A 145 9.00 13.94 28.02
CA THR A 145 8.68 15.35 28.17
C THR A 145 7.41 15.48 29.02
N GLN A 146 7.45 16.34 30.04
CA GLN A 146 6.29 16.64 30.87
C GLN A 146 5.99 18.13 30.82
N SER A 147 4.73 18.49 30.54
CA SER A 147 4.23 19.87 30.58
C SER A 147 2.92 19.89 31.36
N GLY A 148 2.98 20.41 32.59
CA GLY A 148 1.85 20.34 33.51
C GLY A 148 1.45 18.89 33.82
N ASP A 149 0.18 18.58 33.58
CA ASP A 149 -0.39 17.25 33.77
C ASP A 149 -0.05 16.27 32.63
N THR A 150 0.39 16.78 31.48
CA THR A 150 0.58 16.00 30.26
C THR A 150 1.99 15.45 30.17
N VAL A 151 2.09 14.16 29.88
CA VAL A 151 3.34 13.44 29.67
C VAL A 151 3.36 12.90 28.24
N THR A 152 4.41 13.19 27.50
CA THR A 152 4.75 12.57 26.20
C THR A 152 6.03 11.79 26.33
N ALA A 153 6.06 10.59 25.75
CA ALA A 153 7.20 9.70 25.87
C ALA A 153 7.27 8.70 24.70
N PRO A 154 8.45 8.13 24.41
CA PRO A 154 8.60 7.04 23.46
C PRO A 154 7.96 5.74 23.96
N ALA A 155 8.12 4.65 23.20
CA ALA A 155 7.62 3.34 23.58
C ALA A 155 8.23 2.86 24.90
N GLY A 156 7.39 2.38 25.81
CA GLY A 156 7.81 1.96 27.14
C GLY A 156 6.65 1.80 28.12
N SER A 157 6.99 1.38 29.34
CA SER A 157 6.05 1.27 30.46
C SER A 157 6.44 2.28 31.53
N TYR A 158 5.57 3.26 31.77
CA TYR A 158 5.87 4.42 32.61
C TYR A 158 5.02 4.44 33.87
N THR A 159 5.64 4.76 35.00
CA THR A 159 4.96 5.01 36.27
C THR A 159 5.24 6.43 36.73
N VAL A 160 4.34 6.99 37.52
CA VAL A 160 4.49 8.36 38.05
C VAL A 160 4.38 8.34 39.57
N THR A 161 5.26 9.06 40.24
CA THR A 161 5.15 9.40 41.66
C THR A 161 4.91 10.90 41.82
N ALA A 162 4.24 11.30 42.90
CA ALA A 162 4.08 12.68 43.31
C ALA A 162 4.85 12.93 44.60
N SER A 163 5.55 14.06 44.69
CA SER A 163 6.28 14.48 45.88
C SER A 163 5.88 15.88 46.35
N ALA A 164 5.70 16.04 47.66
CA ALA A 164 5.45 17.32 48.31
C ALA A 164 5.99 17.29 49.74
N ASN A 165 6.59 18.39 50.21
CA ASN A 165 7.13 18.53 51.58
C ASN A 165 8.05 17.37 52.02
N GLY A 166 8.84 16.81 51.10
CA GLY A 166 9.73 15.69 51.37
C GLY A 166 9.08 14.30 51.40
N CYS A 167 7.76 14.20 51.20
CA CYS A 167 7.05 12.92 51.08
C CYS A 167 6.80 12.57 49.63
N THR A 168 6.91 11.28 49.32
CA THR A 168 6.66 10.72 47.99
C THR A 168 5.55 9.68 48.07
N SER A 169 4.58 9.78 47.15
CA SER A 169 3.52 8.80 47.01
C SER A 169 4.05 7.42 46.58
N ALA A 170 3.22 6.38 46.71
CA ALA A 170 3.46 5.17 45.91
C ALA A 170 3.36 5.49 44.40
N ALA A 171 3.95 4.61 43.58
CA ALA A 171 3.89 4.73 42.12
C ALA A 171 2.49 4.45 41.59
N SER A 172 2.11 5.15 40.53
CA SER A 172 0.88 4.87 39.78
C SER A 172 0.88 3.46 39.17
N THR A 173 -0.30 3.00 38.76
CA THR A 173 -0.37 1.93 37.74
C THR A 173 0.36 2.37 36.47
N ALA A 174 1.04 1.44 35.80
CA ALA A 174 1.86 1.78 34.65
C ALA A 174 1.01 2.16 33.42
N ALA A 175 1.40 3.24 32.73
CA ALA A 175 0.94 3.57 31.40
C ALA A 175 1.87 2.93 30.37
N VAL A 176 1.32 2.11 29.47
CA VAL A 176 2.10 1.41 28.43
C VAL A 176 1.92 2.10 27.08
N ILE A 177 3.02 2.67 26.58
CA ILE A 177 3.12 3.27 25.25
C ILE A 177 3.73 2.22 24.33
N ASN A 178 3.01 1.86 23.27
CA ASN A 178 3.47 0.87 22.30
C ASN A 178 4.54 1.46 21.37
N ALA A 179 5.27 0.59 20.68
CA ALA A 179 6.15 1.02 19.59
C ALA A 179 5.34 1.72 18.49
N GLN A 180 5.93 2.73 17.86
CA GLN A 180 5.37 3.34 16.66
C GLN A 180 5.09 2.25 15.62
N PRO A 181 3.86 2.17 15.07
CA PRO A 181 3.57 1.23 14.01
C PRO A 181 4.53 1.42 12.82
N ALA A 182 5.13 0.33 12.35
CA ALA A 182 6.08 0.39 11.24
C ALA A 182 5.35 0.61 9.91
N THR A 183 5.76 1.64 9.16
CA THR A 183 5.29 1.85 7.79
C THR A 183 5.89 0.78 6.87
N PRO A 184 5.07 0.07 6.08
CA PRO A 184 5.58 -0.89 5.11
C PRO A 184 6.54 -0.25 4.10
N ALA A 185 7.50 -1.05 3.61
CA ALA A 185 8.34 -0.64 2.48
C ALA A 185 7.50 -0.37 1.23
N VAL A 186 7.96 0.55 0.38
CA VAL A 186 7.32 0.82 -0.93
C VAL A 186 7.33 -0.46 -1.77
N PRO A 187 6.20 -0.87 -2.37
CA PRO A 187 6.15 -2.04 -3.23
C PRO A 187 7.09 -1.91 -4.44
N THR A 188 7.84 -2.96 -4.74
CA THR A 188 8.69 -3.07 -5.93
C THR A 188 8.01 -3.96 -6.96
N LEU A 189 7.73 -3.43 -8.14
CA LEU A 189 7.01 -4.17 -9.17
C LEU A 189 7.98 -4.85 -10.14
N SER A 190 7.66 -6.07 -10.57
CA SER A 190 8.41 -6.77 -11.61
C SER A 190 8.27 -6.09 -12.98
N ALA A 191 9.03 -6.60 -13.96
CA ALA A 191 8.73 -6.29 -15.36
C ALA A 191 7.30 -6.72 -15.71
N VAL A 192 6.65 -5.91 -16.57
CA VAL A 192 5.26 -6.15 -17.01
C VAL A 192 5.24 -7.19 -18.13
N ILE A 193 4.39 -8.19 -17.99
CA ILE A 193 3.98 -9.08 -19.06
C ILE A 193 2.83 -8.40 -19.80
N GLN A 194 3.07 -8.05 -21.06
CA GLN A 194 2.08 -7.31 -21.86
C GLN A 194 0.98 -8.22 -22.43
N PRO A 195 -0.21 -7.65 -22.71
CA PRO A 195 -1.27 -8.34 -23.45
C PRO A 195 -0.78 -8.95 -24.77
N THR A 196 -1.47 -9.99 -25.21
CA THR A 196 -1.23 -10.64 -26.51
C THR A 196 -2.49 -10.56 -27.37
N CYS A 197 -2.42 -10.98 -28.62
CA CYS A 197 -3.58 -11.03 -29.51
C CYS A 197 -4.75 -11.87 -28.95
N LEU A 198 -4.47 -12.82 -28.06
CA LEU A 198 -5.46 -13.72 -27.46
C LEU A 198 -5.75 -13.40 -25.98
N THR A 199 -4.99 -12.49 -25.37
CA THR A 199 -5.11 -12.15 -23.95
C THR A 199 -5.16 -10.64 -23.78
N ALA A 200 -6.30 -10.11 -23.35
CA ALA A 200 -6.55 -8.67 -23.27
C ALA A 200 -5.87 -7.96 -22.09
N THR A 201 -5.42 -8.70 -21.08
CA THR A 201 -4.83 -8.18 -19.85
C THR A 201 -3.33 -8.41 -19.80
N GLY A 202 -2.61 -7.49 -19.16
CA GLY A 202 -1.22 -7.69 -18.76
C GLY A 202 -1.12 -8.11 -17.29
N SER A 203 0.09 -8.43 -16.85
CA SER A 203 0.36 -8.77 -15.45
C SER A 203 1.74 -8.32 -14.98
N PHE A 204 1.88 -8.20 -13.67
CA PHE A 204 3.15 -7.98 -12.98
C PHE A 204 3.04 -8.55 -11.55
N THR A 205 4.17 -8.72 -10.88
CA THR A 205 4.21 -9.16 -9.48
C THR A 205 4.82 -8.11 -8.57
N ILE A 206 4.47 -8.19 -7.28
CA ILE A 206 5.05 -7.38 -6.21
C ILE A 206 6.25 -8.17 -5.65
N SER A 207 7.46 -7.78 -6.03
CA SER A 207 8.69 -8.55 -5.75
C SER A 207 9.04 -8.61 -4.26
N ASN A 208 8.67 -7.59 -3.49
CA ASN A 208 8.81 -7.52 -2.02
C ASN A 208 7.48 -7.81 -1.30
N TYR A 209 6.67 -8.71 -1.83
CA TYR A 209 5.40 -9.10 -1.22
C TYR A 209 5.58 -9.68 0.19
N ASN A 210 4.70 -9.27 1.11
CA ASN A 210 4.60 -9.80 2.46
C ASN A 210 3.12 -10.04 2.79
N ALA A 211 2.76 -11.28 3.10
CA ALA A 211 1.39 -11.70 3.38
C ALA A 211 0.76 -11.03 4.63
N SER A 212 1.56 -10.41 5.50
CA SER A 212 1.08 -9.64 6.66
C SER A 212 0.63 -8.22 6.27
N ASN A 213 0.99 -7.76 5.07
CA ASN A 213 0.57 -6.47 4.54
C ASN A 213 -0.67 -6.64 3.66
N THR A 214 -1.52 -5.61 3.62
CA THR A 214 -2.55 -5.47 2.59
C THR A 214 -2.02 -4.59 1.47
N TYR A 215 -2.30 -4.94 0.22
CA TYR A 215 -1.85 -4.17 -0.94
C TYR A 215 -3.06 -3.56 -1.66
N ALA A 216 -2.89 -2.33 -2.15
CA ALA A 216 -3.91 -1.65 -2.94
C ALA A 216 -3.31 -1.20 -4.28
N VAL A 217 -3.96 -1.59 -5.37
CA VAL A 217 -3.58 -1.19 -6.74
C VAL A 217 -4.44 -0.02 -7.17
N SER A 218 -3.82 1.03 -7.71
CA SER A 218 -4.51 2.22 -8.21
C SER A 218 -4.12 2.49 -9.67
N PRO A 219 -5.08 2.64 -10.59
CA PRO A 219 -6.52 2.44 -10.40
C PRO A 219 -6.89 0.96 -10.17
N SER A 220 -8.06 0.68 -9.59
CA SER A 220 -8.50 -0.69 -9.24
C SER A 220 -9.51 -1.31 -10.21
N THR A 221 -10.07 -0.54 -11.15
CA THR A 221 -11.09 -1.05 -12.08
C THR A 221 -10.53 -2.14 -12.99
N GLY A 222 -11.17 -3.30 -12.98
CA GLY A 222 -10.77 -4.46 -13.79
C GLY A 222 -9.47 -5.13 -13.31
N VAL A 223 -8.92 -4.71 -12.17
CA VAL A 223 -7.73 -5.32 -11.58
C VAL A 223 -8.13 -6.56 -10.79
N THR A 224 -7.39 -7.65 -10.99
CA THR A 224 -7.44 -8.84 -10.15
C THR A 224 -6.08 -9.03 -9.49
N GLN A 225 -6.07 -9.20 -8.17
CA GLN A 225 -4.87 -9.49 -7.40
C GLN A 225 -5.02 -10.84 -6.71
N SER A 226 -4.00 -11.71 -6.83
CA SER A 226 -3.90 -12.97 -6.11
C SER A 226 -2.49 -13.12 -5.57
N GLY A 227 -2.35 -13.05 -4.24
CA GLY A 227 -1.03 -12.98 -3.60
C GLY A 227 -0.22 -11.77 -4.08
N ASP A 228 0.98 -12.05 -4.59
CA ASP A 228 1.90 -11.06 -5.15
C ASP A 228 1.55 -10.65 -6.59
N THR A 229 0.70 -11.42 -7.27
CA THR A 229 0.45 -11.28 -8.71
C THR A 229 -0.75 -10.37 -8.96
N VAL A 230 -0.56 -9.39 -9.84
CA VAL A 230 -1.57 -8.44 -10.29
C VAL A 230 -1.81 -8.65 -11.78
N THR A 231 -3.06 -8.79 -12.18
CA THR A 231 -3.51 -8.84 -13.59
C THR A 231 -4.50 -7.73 -13.82
N ALA A 232 -4.33 -6.97 -14.90
CA ALA A 232 -5.13 -5.77 -15.16
C ALA A 232 -5.24 -5.47 -16.67
N PRO A 233 -6.26 -4.71 -17.09
CA PRO A 233 -6.36 -4.21 -18.46
C PRO A 233 -5.30 -3.14 -18.75
N ALA A 234 -5.35 -2.55 -19.94
CA ALA A 234 -4.47 -1.46 -20.33
C ALA A 234 -4.59 -0.26 -19.39
N GLY A 235 -3.45 0.28 -18.94
CA GLY A 235 -3.41 1.36 -17.97
C GLY A 235 -2.04 1.53 -17.33
N SER A 236 -1.94 2.53 -16.45
CA SER A 236 -0.75 2.81 -15.64
C SER A 236 -1.11 2.61 -14.17
N TYR A 237 -0.46 1.64 -13.52
CA TYR A 237 -0.84 1.15 -12.20
C TYR A 237 0.26 1.40 -11.18
N THR A 238 -0.10 1.92 -10.01
CA THR A 238 0.78 1.97 -8.83
C THR A 238 0.23 1.09 -7.72
N VAL A 239 1.09 0.66 -6.82
CA VAL A 239 0.71 -0.17 -5.67
C VAL A 239 1.20 0.47 -4.38
N THR A 240 0.34 0.50 -3.36
CA THR A 240 0.71 0.80 -1.98
C THR A 240 0.57 -0.44 -1.11
N ALA A 241 1.33 -0.48 -0.01
CA ALA A 241 1.21 -1.51 1.02
C ALA A 241 0.77 -0.86 2.34
N SER A 242 -0.12 -1.53 3.07
CA SER A 242 -0.63 -1.07 4.36
C SER A 242 -0.50 -2.15 5.43
N ALA A 243 -0.08 -1.74 6.63
CA ALA A 243 -0.02 -2.59 7.83
C ALA A 243 -0.20 -1.73 9.09
N ASN A 244 -0.94 -2.23 10.08
CA ASN A 244 -1.17 -1.55 11.37
C ASN A 244 -1.62 -0.08 11.23
N GLY A 245 -2.43 0.23 10.20
CA GLY A 245 -2.92 1.58 9.92
C GLY A 245 -1.94 2.49 9.15
N CYS A 246 -0.70 2.05 8.91
CA CYS A 246 0.27 2.78 8.11
C CYS A 246 0.23 2.37 6.66
N THR A 247 0.47 3.32 5.75
CA THR A 247 0.50 3.08 4.31
C THR A 247 1.82 3.58 3.73
N SER A 248 2.46 2.77 2.90
CA SER A 248 3.68 3.13 2.19
C SER A 248 3.43 4.25 1.18
N ALA A 249 4.51 4.86 0.68
CA ALA A 249 4.42 5.58 -0.59
C ALA A 249 4.04 4.61 -1.73
N ALA A 250 3.50 5.17 -2.82
CA ALA A 250 3.17 4.40 -4.01
C ALA A 250 4.43 3.93 -4.74
N SER A 251 4.37 2.75 -5.35
CA SER A 251 5.41 2.23 -6.23
C SER A 251 5.62 3.12 -7.46
N SER A 252 6.73 2.89 -8.18
CA SER A 252 6.80 3.31 -9.58
C SER A 252 5.68 2.65 -10.38
N ALA A 253 5.20 3.33 -11.42
CA ALA A 253 4.09 2.84 -12.21
C ALA A 253 4.48 1.64 -13.11
N ALA A 254 3.64 0.61 -13.11
CA ALA A 254 3.64 -0.46 -14.11
C ALA A 254 2.68 -0.09 -15.25
N VAL A 255 3.18 -0.01 -16.48
CA VAL A 255 2.39 0.36 -17.65
C VAL A 255 2.03 -0.88 -18.46
N ILE A 256 0.73 -1.16 -18.51
CA ILE A 256 0.15 -2.21 -19.34
C ILE A 256 -0.39 -1.56 -20.62
N ASN A 257 0.09 -2.00 -21.77
CA ASN A 257 -0.32 -1.48 -23.07
C ASN A 257 -1.71 -1.98 -23.46
N ALA A 258 -2.32 -1.33 -24.45
CA ALA A 258 -3.52 -1.86 -25.09
C ALA A 258 -3.25 -3.22 -25.72
N GLN A 259 -4.24 -4.11 -25.69
CA GLN A 259 -4.20 -5.35 -26.46
C GLN A 259 -3.90 -5.02 -27.93
N PRO A 260 -2.90 -5.67 -28.55
CA PRO A 260 -2.65 -5.50 -29.97
C PRO A 260 -3.91 -5.79 -30.80
N ALA A 261 -4.28 -4.86 -31.68
CA ALA A 261 -5.45 -5.00 -32.53
C ALA A 261 -5.20 -6.07 -33.60
N THR A 262 -6.12 -7.04 -33.70
CA THR A 262 -6.10 -8.00 -34.81
C THR A 262 -6.61 -7.30 -36.08
N PRO A 263 -5.88 -7.35 -37.21
CA PRO A 263 -6.36 -6.77 -38.46
C PRO A 263 -7.72 -7.33 -38.89
N ALA A 264 -8.46 -6.57 -39.69
CA ALA A 264 -9.66 -7.08 -40.34
C ALA A 264 -9.31 -8.21 -41.33
N VAL A 265 -10.26 -9.11 -41.58
CA VAL A 265 -10.15 -10.11 -42.63
C VAL A 265 -10.01 -9.40 -43.99
N PRO A 266 -9.03 -9.74 -44.84
CA PRO A 266 -8.90 -9.13 -46.15
C PRO A 266 -10.13 -9.38 -47.01
N THR A 267 -10.62 -8.34 -47.67
CA THR A 267 -11.72 -8.40 -48.65
C THR A 267 -11.12 -8.32 -50.04
N LEU A 268 -11.35 -9.35 -50.85
CA LEU A 268 -10.79 -9.41 -52.20
C LEU A 268 -11.80 -8.85 -53.22
N SER A 269 -11.30 -8.09 -54.18
CA SER A 269 -12.12 -7.59 -55.29
C SER A 269 -12.45 -8.71 -56.29
N ALA A 270 -13.29 -8.39 -57.27
CA ALA A 270 -13.59 -9.31 -58.36
C ALA A 270 -12.31 -9.70 -59.12
N VAL A 271 -12.16 -10.99 -59.42
CA VAL A 271 -10.98 -11.51 -60.09
C VAL A 271 -10.99 -11.11 -61.57
N THR A 272 -9.90 -10.49 -62.02
CA THR A 272 -9.58 -10.35 -63.44
C THR A 272 -8.97 -11.65 -63.92
N GLN A 273 -9.66 -12.35 -64.82
CA GLN A 273 -9.22 -13.66 -65.31
C GLN A 273 -8.13 -13.52 -66.38
N PRO A 274 -7.26 -14.53 -66.52
CA PRO A 274 -6.31 -14.63 -67.63
C PRO A 274 -6.97 -14.47 -68.99
N THR A 275 -6.21 -13.98 -69.96
CA THR A 275 -6.62 -13.87 -71.35
C THR A 275 -5.70 -14.71 -72.23
N CYS A 276 -6.01 -14.82 -73.52
CA CYS A 276 -5.16 -15.54 -74.48
C CYS A 276 -3.72 -14.99 -74.56
N LEU A 277 -3.52 -13.73 -74.19
CA LEU A 277 -2.22 -13.05 -74.21
C LEU A 277 -1.61 -12.86 -72.81
N THR A 278 -2.38 -13.08 -71.74
CA THR A 278 -1.94 -12.88 -70.35
C THR A 278 -2.22 -14.13 -69.53
N ALA A 279 -1.17 -14.83 -69.10
CA ALA A 279 -1.28 -16.13 -68.42
C ALA A 279 -1.77 -16.05 -66.97
N GLU A 280 -1.55 -14.92 -66.30
CA GLU A 280 -1.92 -14.69 -64.91
C GLU A 280 -3.25 -13.94 -64.79
N GLY A 281 -3.97 -14.22 -63.72
CA GLY A 281 -5.09 -13.40 -63.27
C GLY A 281 -4.66 -12.45 -62.17
N SER A 282 -5.56 -11.54 -61.78
CA SER A 282 -5.29 -10.61 -60.69
C SER A 282 -6.53 -10.28 -59.87
N PHE A 283 -6.30 -9.85 -58.64
CA PHE A 283 -7.31 -9.26 -57.77
C PHE A 283 -6.63 -8.24 -56.85
N THR A 284 -7.43 -7.43 -56.16
CA THR A 284 -6.94 -6.44 -55.19
C THR A 284 -7.52 -6.67 -53.81
N ILE A 285 -6.77 -6.31 -52.78
CA ILE A 285 -7.21 -6.31 -51.39
C ILE A 285 -7.92 -4.98 -51.13
N SER A 286 -9.26 -4.98 -51.16
CA SER A 286 -10.07 -3.75 -51.14
C SER A 286 -9.96 -2.97 -49.83
N ASN A 287 -9.66 -3.63 -48.72
CA ASN A 287 -9.41 -3.02 -47.41
C ASN A 287 -7.91 -2.96 -47.06
N TYR A 288 -7.05 -2.81 -48.07
CA TYR A 288 -5.61 -2.72 -47.88
C TYR A 288 -5.22 -1.57 -46.95
N SER A 289 -4.19 -1.81 -46.14
CA SER A 289 -3.55 -0.83 -45.27
C SER A 289 -2.05 -1.08 -45.28
N ALA A 290 -1.26 -0.03 -45.52
CA ALA A 290 0.20 -0.11 -45.53
C ALA A 290 0.79 -0.39 -44.13
N SER A 291 0.00 -0.28 -43.05
CA SER A 291 0.42 -0.65 -41.70
C SER A 291 0.43 -2.16 -41.45
N ASN A 292 -0.20 -2.94 -42.34
CA ASN A 292 -0.35 -4.38 -42.21
C ASN A 292 0.57 -5.08 -43.22
N THR A 293 1.02 -6.27 -42.86
CA THR A 293 1.60 -7.22 -43.82
C THR A 293 0.53 -8.17 -44.29
N TYR A 294 0.59 -8.61 -45.55
CA TYR A 294 -0.36 -9.56 -46.12
C TYR A 294 0.37 -10.81 -46.57
N ALA A 295 -0.26 -11.96 -46.40
CA ALA A 295 0.24 -13.24 -46.87
C ALA A 295 -0.82 -13.90 -47.73
N VAL A 296 -0.45 -14.26 -48.95
CA VAL A 296 -1.31 -14.98 -49.91
C VAL A 296 -0.97 -16.47 -49.83
N SER A 297 -2.00 -17.31 -49.73
CA SER A 297 -1.87 -18.76 -49.68
C SER A 297 -2.74 -19.43 -50.75
N PRO A 298 -2.17 -20.27 -51.63
CA PRO A 298 -0.75 -20.61 -51.74
C PRO A 298 0.09 -19.43 -52.29
N SER A 299 1.40 -19.41 -52.02
CA SER A 299 2.30 -18.31 -52.43
C SER A 299 3.11 -18.58 -53.69
N ALA A 300 3.08 -19.80 -54.23
CA ALA A 300 3.87 -20.18 -55.39
C ALA A 300 3.40 -19.43 -56.65
N GLY A 301 4.32 -18.74 -57.32
CA GLY A 301 4.03 -17.93 -58.50
C GLY A 301 3.21 -16.67 -58.24
N VAL A 302 2.99 -16.30 -56.98
CA VAL A 302 2.24 -15.10 -56.62
C VAL A 302 3.17 -13.89 -56.58
N THR A 303 2.76 -12.79 -57.23
CA THR A 303 3.39 -11.48 -57.08
C THR A 303 2.40 -10.55 -56.39
N GLN A 304 2.83 -9.89 -55.31
CA GLN A 304 2.06 -8.87 -54.62
C GLN A 304 2.78 -7.53 -54.68
N SER A 305 2.08 -6.48 -55.14
CA SER A 305 2.56 -5.10 -55.13
C SER A 305 1.48 -4.20 -54.56
N GLY A 306 1.68 -3.74 -53.31
CA GLY A 306 0.67 -3.01 -52.58
C GLY A 306 -0.58 -3.85 -52.34
N ASP A 307 -1.73 -3.33 -52.76
CA ASP A 307 -3.02 -4.00 -52.68
C ASP A 307 -3.26 -5.05 -53.77
N THR A 308 -2.46 -5.01 -54.84
CA THR A 308 -2.68 -5.83 -56.04
C THR A 308 -1.91 -7.13 -55.95
N VAL A 309 -2.59 -8.23 -56.28
CA VAL A 309 -2.05 -9.58 -56.34
C VAL A 309 -2.21 -10.11 -57.77
N THR A 310 -1.13 -10.59 -58.37
CA THR A 310 -1.16 -11.38 -59.61
C THR A 310 -0.68 -12.79 -59.33
N ALA A 311 -1.32 -13.77 -59.95
CA ALA A 311 -1.03 -15.18 -59.71
C ALA A 311 -1.47 -16.06 -60.88
N PRO A 312 -0.90 -17.27 -61.02
CA PRO A 312 -1.37 -18.27 -61.97
C PRO A 312 -2.75 -18.83 -61.57
N ALA A 313 -3.24 -19.79 -62.35
CA ALA A 313 -4.49 -20.48 -62.05
C ALA A 313 -4.44 -21.18 -60.69
N GLY A 314 -5.48 -20.97 -59.88
CA GLY A 314 -5.54 -21.48 -58.51
C GLY A 314 -6.63 -20.83 -57.67
N SER A 315 -6.73 -21.27 -56.42
CA SER A 315 -7.62 -20.71 -55.41
C SER A 315 -6.77 -20.11 -54.30
N TYR A 316 -6.90 -18.80 -54.08
CA TYR A 316 -6.03 -18.01 -53.22
C TYR A 316 -6.81 -17.37 -52.09
N THR A 317 -6.29 -17.48 -50.87
CA THR A 317 -6.78 -16.75 -49.70
C THR A 317 -5.71 -15.79 -49.20
N VAL A 318 -6.13 -14.73 -48.51
CA VAL A 318 -5.21 -13.72 -47.98
C VAL A 318 -5.47 -13.54 -46.49
N THR A 319 -4.41 -13.51 -45.70
CA THR A 319 -4.42 -13.08 -44.29
C THR A 319 -3.68 -11.76 -44.13
N ALA A 320 -4.07 -10.95 -43.14
CA ALA A 320 -3.36 -9.73 -42.77
C ALA A 320 -2.74 -9.89 -41.37
N ALA A 321 -1.56 -9.32 -41.15
CA ALA A 321 -0.89 -9.33 -39.86
C ALA A 321 -0.39 -7.92 -39.45
N ALA A 322 -0.49 -7.63 -38.16
CA ALA A 322 0.03 -6.40 -37.54
C ALA A 322 0.31 -6.65 -36.06
N ASN A 323 1.42 -6.09 -35.53
CA ASN A 323 1.79 -6.19 -34.11
C ASN A 323 1.76 -7.62 -33.54
N GLY A 324 2.11 -8.62 -34.35
CA GLY A 324 2.11 -10.04 -33.97
C GLY A 324 0.74 -10.74 -34.03
N CYS A 325 -0.33 -10.03 -34.40
CA CYS A 325 -1.66 -10.62 -34.61
C CYS A 325 -1.91 -10.92 -36.08
N THR A 326 -2.63 -12.00 -36.36
CA THR A 326 -3.02 -12.41 -37.71
C THR A 326 -4.53 -12.53 -37.79
N SER A 327 -5.13 -11.97 -38.84
CA SER A 327 -6.56 -12.08 -39.11
C SER A 327 -6.93 -13.47 -39.62
N ALA A 328 -8.23 -13.78 -39.63
CA ALA A 328 -8.71 -14.95 -40.36
C ALA A 328 -8.47 -14.79 -41.87
N ALA A 329 -8.40 -15.91 -42.58
CA ALA A 329 -8.24 -15.92 -44.03
C ALA A 329 -9.47 -15.32 -44.73
N SER A 330 -9.23 -14.62 -45.84
CA SER A 330 -10.29 -14.12 -46.73
C SER A 330 -11.11 -15.26 -47.33
N THR A 331 -12.26 -14.92 -47.91
CA THR A 331 -12.87 -15.78 -48.93
C THR A 331 -11.90 -15.96 -50.10
N ALA A 332 -11.91 -17.14 -50.72
CA ALA A 332 -10.94 -17.46 -51.76
C ALA A 332 -11.25 -16.74 -53.08
N ALA A 333 -10.22 -16.14 -53.69
CA ALA A 333 -10.25 -15.69 -55.07
C ALA A 333 -9.84 -16.85 -55.99
N VAL A 334 -10.65 -17.15 -57.01
CA VAL A 334 -10.39 -18.23 -57.97
C VAL A 334 -9.95 -17.64 -59.31
N ILE A 335 -8.71 -17.95 -59.68
CA ILE A 335 -8.14 -17.63 -60.99
C ILE A 335 -8.22 -18.90 -61.84
N ASN A 336 -8.89 -18.79 -62.97
CA ASN A 336 -9.07 -19.88 -63.93
C ASN A 336 -7.79 -20.12 -64.72
N ALA A 337 -7.69 -21.29 -65.37
CA ALA A 337 -6.64 -21.55 -66.34
C ALA A 337 -6.70 -20.55 -67.50
N GLN A 338 -5.52 -20.18 -68.02
CA GLN A 338 -5.42 -19.40 -69.25
C GLN A 338 -6.22 -20.10 -70.36
N PRO A 339 -7.12 -19.39 -71.07
CA PRO A 339 -7.81 -19.96 -72.22
C PRO A 339 -6.80 -20.47 -73.26
N ALA A 340 -6.99 -21.70 -73.73
CA ALA A 340 -6.10 -22.30 -74.71
C ALA A 340 -6.31 -21.67 -76.10
N THR A 341 -5.24 -21.19 -76.71
CA THR A 341 -5.26 -20.74 -78.11
C THR A 341 -5.42 -21.95 -79.02
N PRO A 342 -6.43 -21.98 -79.92
CA PRO A 342 -6.57 -23.06 -80.89
C PRO A 342 -5.32 -23.23 -81.76
N ALA A 343 -5.04 -24.46 -82.17
CA ALA A 343 -4.00 -24.72 -83.16
C ALA A 343 -4.34 -24.04 -84.49
N VAL A 344 -3.31 -23.62 -85.23
CA VAL A 344 -3.48 -23.08 -86.59
C VAL A 344 -4.19 -24.13 -87.47
N PRO A 345 -5.26 -23.75 -88.21
CA PRO A 345 -5.94 -24.67 -89.11
C PRO A 345 -4.99 -25.26 -90.15
N THR A 346 -4.99 -26.59 -90.29
CA THR A 346 -4.22 -27.30 -91.31
C THR A 346 -5.15 -27.62 -92.47
N LEU A 347 -4.85 -27.09 -93.66
CA LEU A 347 -5.72 -27.25 -94.83
C LEU A 347 -5.29 -28.45 -95.67
N SER A 348 -6.26 -29.22 -96.15
CA SER A 348 -6.01 -30.32 -97.09
C SER A 348 -5.59 -29.80 -98.46
N ALA A 349 -5.16 -30.71 -99.34
CA ALA A 349 -5.02 -30.41 -100.75
C ALA A 349 -6.34 -29.85 -101.33
N VAL A 350 -6.21 -28.86 -102.21
CA VAL A 350 -7.36 -28.17 -102.83
C VAL A 350 -7.92 -29.01 -103.97
N THR A 351 -9.23 -29.26 -103.92
CA THR A 351 -10.00 -29.76 -105.07
C THR A 351 -10.36 -28.57 -105.95
N GLN A 352 -9.89 -28.58 -107.20
CA GLN A 352 -10.09 -27.47 -108.14
C GLN A 352 -11.52 -27.48 -108.73
N PRO A 353 -12.08 -26.31 -109.11
CA PRO A 353 -13.35 -26.23 -109.81
C PRO A 353 -13.29 -26.99 -111.15
N THR A 354 -14.47 -27.41 -111.65
CA THR A 354 -14.60 -28.11 -112.94
C THR A 354 -15.50 -27.30 -113.88
N CYS A 355 -15.61 -27.73 -115.15
CA CYS A 355 -16.55 -27.10 -116.11
C CYS A 355 -18.02 -27.13 -115.66
N LEU A 356 -18.39 -27.95 -114.66
CA LEU A 356 -19.74 -28.07 -114.12
C LEU A 356 -19.88 -27.50 -112.69
N THR A 357 -18.77 -27.20 -112.00
CA THR A 357 -18.74 -26.71 -110.61
C THR A 357 -17.82 -25.49 -110.49
N ALA A 358 -18.40 -24.32 -110.23
CA ALA A 358 -17.70 -23.04 -110.23
C ALA A 358 -16.81 -22.77 -108.99
N THR A 359 -16.89 -23.61 -107.95
CA THR A 359 -16.15 -23.47 -106.69
C THR A 359 -15.15 -24.62 -106.51
N GLY A 360 -14.00 -24.33 -105.91
CA GLY A 360 -13.11 -25.35 -105.37
C GLY A 360 -13.47 -25.72 -103.91
N SER A 361 -12.78 -26.70 -103.35
CA SER A 361 -12.94 -27.08 -101.94
C SER A 361 -11.65 -27.55 -101.27
N PHE A 362 -11.60 -27.42 -99.95
CA PHE A 362 -10.58 -28.02 -99.08
C PHE A 362 -11.22 -28.36 -97.73
N THR A 363 -10.55 -29.19 -96.93
CA THR A 363 -10.97 -29.50 -95.55
C THR A 363 -9.96 -29.01 -94.53
N ILE A 364 -10.44 -28.71 -93.32
CA ILE A 364 -9.61 -28.36 -92.17
C ILE A 364 -9.29 -29.66 -91.43
N SER A 365 -8.08 -30.18 -91.61
CA SER A 365 -7.69 -31.52 -91.14
C SER A 365 -7.65 -31.64 -89.61
N ASN A 366 -7.41 -30.54 -88.90
CA ASN A 366 -7.48 -30.45 -87.45
C ASN A 366 -8.78 -29.77 -86.96
N TYR A 367 -9.90 -30.04 -87.64
CA TYR A 367 -11.20 -29.50 -87.25
C TYR A 367 -11.62 -29.97 -85.84
N SER A 368 -12.10 -29.03 -85.04
CA SER A 368 -12.77 -29.30 -83.76
C SER A 368 -14.10 -28.55 -83.70
N ALA A 369 -15.17 -29.25 -83.36
CA ALA A 369 -16.49 -28.65 -83.17
C ALA A 369 -16.56 -27.66 -81.99
N SER A 370 -15.56 -27.66 -81.10
CA SER A 370 -15.43 -26.67 -80.02
C SER A 370 -14.91 -25.31 -80.50
N ASN A 371 -14.41 -25.24 -81.74
CA ASN A 371 -13.81 -24.03 -82.31
C ASN A 371 -14.73 -23.44 -83.38
N THR A 372 -14.71 -22.12 -83.49
CA THR A 372 -15.29 -21.40 -84.62
C THR A 372 -14.20 -21.12 -85.64
N TYR A 373 -14.44 -21.37 -86.91
CA TYR A 373 -13.47 -21.11 -87.97
C TYR A 373 -13.90 -19.90 -88.81
N ALA A 374 -12.94 -19.06 -89.19
CA ALA A 374 -13.17 -17.92 -90.05
C ALA A 374 -12.28 -18.02 -91.29
N VAL A 375 -12.91 -17.98 -92.46
CA VAL A 375 -12.22 -18.01 -93.76
C VAL A 375 -12.15 -16.60 -94.32
N SER A 376 -10.95 -16.16 -94.72
CA SER A 376 -10.71 -14.84 -95.28
C SER A 376 -10.00 -14.94 -96.65
N PRO A 377 -10.55 -14.32 -97.72
CA PRO A 377 -11.79 -13.55 -97.77
C PRO A 377 -13.05 -14.45 -97.61
N SER A 378 -14.14 -13.91 -97.09
CA SER A 378 -15.37 -14.69 -96.80
C SER A 378 -16.43 -14.66 -97.91
N THR A 379 -16.28 -13.78 -98.91
CA THR A 379 -17.28 -13.61 -99.96
C THR A 379 -17.42 -14.87 -100.82
N GLY A 380 -18.63 -15.41 -100.90
CA GLY A 380 -18.93 -16.61 -101.68
C GLY A 380 -18.44 -17.93 -101.04
N VAL A 381 -17.84 -17.88 -99.85
CA VAL A 381 -17.39 -19.06 -99.11
C VAL A 381 -18.56 -19.73 -98.39
N THR A 382 -18.67 -21.04 -98.48
CA THR A 382 -19.56 -21.86 -97.64
C THR A 382 -18.74 -22.84 -96.83
N GLN A 383 -18.98 -22.90 -95.52
CA GLN A 383 -18.35 -23.88 -94.62
C GLN A 383 -19.42 -24.80 -94.03
N SER A 384 -19.19 -26.11 -94.08
CA SER A 384 -20.01 -27.12 -93.42
C SER A 384 -19.09 -28.12 -92.73
N GLY A 385 -19.07 -28.08 -91.39
CA GLY A 385 -18.10 -28.84 -90.60
C GLY A 385 -16.66 -28.47 -90.94
N ASP A 386 -15.87 -29.48 -91.28
CA ASP A 386 -14.46 -29.34 -91.68
C ASP A 386 -14.30 -28.87 -93.13
N THR A 387 -15.35 -28.94 -93.96
CA THR A 387 -15.27 -28.72 -95.39
C THR A 387 -15.60 -27.28 -95.75
N VAL A 388 -14.75 -26.66 -96.56
CA VAL A 388 -14.91 -25.30 -97.08
C VAL A 388 -15.01 -25.36 -98.59
N THR A 389 -16.03 -24.72 -99.16
CA THR A 389 -16.17 -24.47 -100.60
C THR A 389 -16.09 -22.98 -100.89
N ALA A 390 -15.34 -22.61 -101.94
CA ALA A 390 -15.09 -21.19 -102.23
C ALA A 390 -14.83 -20.95 -103.73
N PRO A 391 -15.08 -19.72 -104.24
CA PRO A 391 -14.64 -19.29 -105.58
C PRO A 391 -13.11 -19.35 -105.75
N ALA A 392 -12.63 -19.03 -106.96
CA ALA A 392 -11.19 -18.91 -107.20
C ALA A 392 -10.59 -17.76 -106.37
N GLY A 393 -9.53 -18.05 -105.62
CA GLY A 393 -8.85 -17.08 -104.76
C GLY A 393 -7.83 -17.72 -103.85
N SER A 394 -7.10 -16.89 -103.09
CA SER A 394 -6.27 -17.34 -101.97
C SER A 394 -7.05 -17.13 -100.68
N TYR A 395 -7.12 -18.16 -99.85
CA TYR A 395 -7.90 -18.16 -98.62
C TYR A 395 -7.01 -18.53 -97.43
N THR A 396 -7.22 -17.83 -96.33
CA THR A 396 -6.64 -18.17 -95.03
C THR A 396 -7.75 -18.55 -94.07
N VAL A 397 -7.45 -19.45 -93.15
CA VAL A 397 -8.39 -19.90 -92.12
C VAL A 397 -7.79 -19.67 -90.75
N THR A 398 -8.56 -19.07 -89.86
CA THR A 398 -8.25 -18.99 -88.42
C THR A 398 -9.26 -19.81 -87.63
N ALA A 399 -8.85 -20.31 -86.46
CA ALA A 399 -9.72 -20.96 -85.49
C ALA A 399 -9.83 -20.10 -84.23
N ALA A 400 -11.01 -20.01 -83.64
CA ALA A 400 -11.27 -19.27 -82.42
C ALA A 400 -12.01 -20.11 -81.36
N ALA A 401 -11.59 -20.01 -80.10
CA ALA A 401 -12.25 -20.65 -78.95
C ALA A 401 -12.01 -19.83 -77.68
N ASN A 402 -13.02 -19.70 -76.81
CA ASN A 402 -12.94 -18.97 -75.54
C ASN A 402 -12.31 -17.57 -75.65
N GLY A 403 -12.54 -16.86 -76.77
CA GLY A 403 -11.98 -15.53 -77.04
C GLY A 403 -10.56 -15.51 -77.62
N CYS A 404 -9.91 -16.67 -77.80
CA CYS A 404 -8.58 -16.78 -78.42
C CYS A 404 -8.70 -17.12 -79.89
N THR A 405 -7.84 -16.53 -80.72
CA THR A 405 -7.77 -16.82 -82.16
C THR A 405 -6.37 -17.33 -82.52
N SER A 406 -6.30 -18.40 -83.31
CA SER A 406 -5.05 -18.93 -83.85
C SER A 406 -4.40 -17.96 -84.85
N ALA A 407 -3.13 -18.20 -85.20
CA ALA A 407 -2.60 -17.63 -86.44
C ALA A 407 -3.36 -18.17 -87.66
N ALA A 408 -3.27 -17.45 -88.77
CA ALA A 408 -3.85 -17.84 -90.05
C ALA A 408 -3.13 -19.06 -90.64
N SER A 409 -3.87 -19.94 -91.30
CA SER A 409 -3.31 -21.01 -92.12
C SER A 409 -2.46 -20.44 -93.27
N THR A 410 -1.45 -21.20 -93.69
CA THR A 410 -0.57 -20.87 -94.83
C THR A 410 -1.01 -21.55 -96.11
#